data_AF-A0A920VM49-F1
#
_entry.id   AF-A0A920VM49-F1
#
_cell.length_a   1.000
_cell.length_b   1.000
_cell.length_c   1.000
_cell.angle_alpha   90.00
_cell.angle_beta   90.00
_cell.angle_gamma   90.00
#
_symmetry.space_group_name_H-M   'P 1'
#
loop_
_entity.id
_entity.type
_entity.pdbx_description
1 polymer ?
#
loop_
_entity_poly.entity_id
_entity_poly.type
_entity_poly.pdbx_seq_one_letter_code
_entity_poly.pdbx_strand_id
1 'polypeptide(L)'
;MEFESRLARLTANLNERGLDALITFVQENQYWLCGYETTGFHSFPQGLIVTASGGKLLITRQLEIENALERAFELPAIGYQDGKGPRHSNRPGPNRPGPWWRELWS
;
A
#
# COMPACT_ATOMS: atom_id res chain seq x y z
N MET A 1 -15.30 -9.67 0.44
CA MET A 1 -15.49 -10.92 1.22
C MET A 1 -14.19 -11.71 1.45
N GLU A 2 -13.41 -12.09 0.42
CA GLU A 2 -12.18 -12.89 0.65
C GLU A 2 -10.97 -12.08 1.15
N PHE A 3 -10.60 -10.98 0.46
CA PHE A 3 -9.49 -10.12 0.88
C PHE A 3 -9.72 -9.46 2.25
N GLU A 4 -10.97 -9.10 2.56
CA GLU A 4 -11.36 -8.58 3.87
C GLU A 4 -11.12 -9.61 4.99
N SER A 5 -11.41 -10.88 4.75
CA SER A 5 -11.15 -11.95 5.73
C SER A 5 -9.64 -12.14 5.97
N ARG A 6 -8.85 -12.09 4.89
CA ARG A 6 -7.37 -12.14 4.99
C ARG A 6 -6.83 -10.94 5.75
N LEU A 7 -7.34 -9.75 5.47
CA LEU A 7 -6.99 -8.52 6.16
C LEU A 7 -7.37 -8.58 7.65
N ALA A 8 -8.57 -9.04 7.98
CA ALA A 8 -9.02 -9.22 9.37
C ALA A 8 -8.13 -10.19 10.15
N ARG A 9 -7.69 -11.29 9.53
CA ARG A 9 -6.74 -12.23 10.14
C ARG A 9 -5.38 -11.58 10.39
N LEU A 10 -4.89 -10.78 9.44
CA LEU A 10 -3.63 -10.06 9.60
C LEU A 10 -3.73 -9.02 10.73
N THR A 11 -4.75 -8.17 10.73
CA THR A 11 -4.92 -7.14 11.75
C THR A 11 -5.10 -7.73 13.14
N ALA A 12 -5.84 -8.84 13.28
CA ALA A 12 -5.94 -9.56 14.55
C ALA A 12 -4.56 -10.03 15.06
N ASN A 13 -3.72 -10.60 14.18
CA ASN A 13 -2.36 -11.02 14.52
C ASN A 13 -1.44 -9.84 14.88
N LEU A 14 -1.57 -8.70 14.18
CA LEU A 14 -0.82 -7.49 14.51
C LEU A 14 -1.17 -6.97 15.91
N ASN A 15 -2.47 -6.91 16.21
CA ASN A 15 -2.97 -6.49 17.52
C ASN A 15 -2.53 -7.45 18.64
N GLU A 16 -2.62 -8.76 18.43
CA GLU A 16 -2.18 -9.77 19.41
C GLU A 16 -0.68 -9.63 19.74
N ARG A 17 0.13 -9.19 18.78
CA ARG A 17 1.57 -8.98 18.93
C ARG A 17 1.96 -7.57 19.37
N GLY A 18 0.99 -6.67 19.55
CA GLY A 18 1.24 -5.26 19.88
C GLY A 18 1.98 -4.49 18.78
N LEU A 19 1.74 -4.81 17.51
CA LEU A 19 2.36 -4.17 16.36
C LEU A 19 1.39 -3.20 15.67
N ASP A 20 1.86 -2.01 15.33
CA ASP A 20 1.03 -0.98 14.68
C ASP A 20 0.84 -1.20 13.17
N ALA A 21 1.80 -1.84 12.51
CA ALA A 21 1.76 -2.08 11.07
C ALA A 21 2.68 -3.21 10.61
N LEU A 22 2.34 -3.78 9.44
CA LEU A 22 3.20 -4.61 8.61
C LEU A 22 3.68 -3.78 7.41
N ILE A 23 4.98 -3.88 7.11
CA ILE A 23 5.56 -3.38 5.85
C ILE A 23 6.12 -4.58 5.11
N THR A 24 5.72 -4.78 3.85
CA THR A 24 6.20 -5.90 3.03
C THR A 24 6.58 -5.47 1.62
N PHE A 25 7.73 -5.95 1.17
CA PHE A 25 8.28 -5.75 -0.17
C PHE A 25 8.15 -7.01 -1.05
N VAL A 26 7.55 -8.07 -0.51
CA VAL A 26 7.40 -9.37 -1.16
C VAL A 26 6.11 -9.38 -1.98
N GLN A 27 6.23 -9.64 -3.28
CA GLN A 27 5.12 -9.56 -4.24
C GLN A 27 3.98 -10.53 -3.88
N GLU A 28 4.32 -11.72 -3.42
CA GLU A 28 3.35 -12.75 -3.03
C GLU A 28 2.47 -12.29 -1.86
N ASN A 29 3.05 -11.56 -0.90
CA ASN A 29 2.30 -11.00 0.22
C ASN A 29 1.39 -9.87 -0.24
N GLN A 30 1.86 -9.02 -1.14
CA GLN A 30 1.09 -7.92 -1.71
C GLN A 30 -0.13 -8.47 -2.47
N TYR A 31 0.08 -9.49 -3.32
CA TYR A 31 -0.99 -10.18 -4.02
C TYR A 31 -1.98 -10.85 -3.07
N TRP A 32 -1.50 -11.56 -2.03
CA TRP A 32 -2.38 -12.23 -1.07
C TRP A 32 -3.30 -11.24 -0.33
N LEU A 33 -2.79 -10.04 -0.02
CA LEU A 33 -3.50 -9.04 0.77
C LEU A 33 -4.50 -8.19 -0.03
N CYS A 34 -4.16 -7.82 -1.26
CA CYS A 34 -4.98 -6.88 -2.04
C CYS A 34 -5.16 -7.26 -3.52
N GLY A 35 -4.63 -8.40 -3.96
CA GLY A 35 -4.70 -8.83 -5.36
C GLY A 35 -3.81 -8.02 -6.30
N TYR A 36 -2.91 -7.19 -5.77
CA TYR A 36 -2.00 -6.40 -6.59
C TYR A 36 -1.01 -7.32 -7.32
N GLU A 37 -1.05 -7.28 -8.65
CA GLU A 37 -0.17 -8.02 -9.54
C GLU A 37 0.65 -7.02 -10.38
N THR A 38 1.96 -7.24 -10.43
CA THR A 38 2.86 -6.50 -11.31
C THR A 38 3.98 -7.40 -11.78
N THR A 39 4.43 -7.21 -13.02
CA THR A 39 5.65 -7.85 -13.55
C THR A 39 6.91 -7.10 -13.14
N GLY A 40 6.77 -5.88 -12.62
CA GLY A 40 7.86 -4.97 -12.33
C GLY A 40 8.53 -5.16 -10.96
N PHE A 41 8.05 -6.08 -10.12
CA PHE A 41 8.55 -6.26 -8.74
C PHE A 41 10.06 -6.58 -8.65
N HIS A 42 10.65 -7.17 -9.69
CA HIS A 42 12.08 -7.45 -9.76
C HIS A 42 12.90 -6.27 -10.34
N SER A 43 12.21 -5.31 -10.97
CA SER A 43 12.82 -4.21 -11.72
C SER A 43 12.95 -2.92 -10.89
N PHE A 44 12.11 -2.76 -9.87
CA PHE A 44 12.09 -1.57 -9.04
C PHE A 44 11.55 -1.84 -7.63
N PRO A 45 11.96 -1.05 -6.63
CA PRO A 45 11.47 -1.23 -5.27
C PRO A 45 9.99 -0.86 -5.16
N GLN A 46 9.21 -1.70 -4.47
CA GLN A 46 7.83 -1.39 -4.11
C GLN A 46 7.49 -1.99 -2.75
N GLY A 47 6.66 -1.31 -1.99
CA GLY A 47 6.30 -1.71 -0.63
C GLY A 47 4.82 -1.51 -0.36
N LEU A 48 4.21 -2.46 0.35
CA LEU A 48 2.86 -2.36 0.88
C LEU A 48 2.93 -2.19 2.39
N ILE A 49 2.23 -1.18 2.88
CA ILE A 49 2.00 -0.94 4.30
C ILE A 49 0.58 -1.39 4.63
N VAL A 50 0.42 -2.16 5.69
CA VAL A 50 -0.89 -2.52 6.27
C VAL A 50 -0.88 -2.21 7.76
N THR A 51 -1.79 -1.36 8.22
CA THR A 51 -1.89 -0.98 9.63
C THR A 51 -2.72 -1.98 10.42
N ALA A 52 -2.56 -2.01 11.74
CA ALA A 52 -3.38 -2.80 12.65
C ALA A 52 -4.87 -2.41 12.61
N SER A 53 -5.19 -1.20 12.14
CA SER A 53 -6.56 -0.72 11.88
C SER A 53 -7.12 -1.13 10.51
N GLY A 54 -6.35 -1.83 9.68
CA GLY A 54 -6.76 -2.30 8.36
C GLY A 54 -6.54 -1.32 7.21
N GLY A 55 -5.91 -0.16 7.48
CA GLY A 55 -5.46 0.77 6.46
C GLY A 55 -4.38 0.13 5.58
N LYS A 56 -4.44 0.38 4.27
CA LYS A 56 -3.48 -0.13 3.28
C LYS A 56 -2.86 1.03 2.53
N LEU A 57 -1.59 0.93 2.15
CA LEU A 57 -0.93 1.90 1.26
C LEU A 57 0.17 1.22 0.45
N LEU A 58 0.04 1.26 -0.88
CA LEU A 58 1.10 0.83 -1.79
C LEU A 58 2.02 2.01 -2.11
N ILE A 59 3.33 1.79 -2.04
CA ILE A 59 4.36 2.69 -2.55
C ILE A 59 5.03 1.98 -3.72
N THR A 60 4.87 2.52 -4.92
CA THR A 60 5.39 1.91 -6.15
C THR A 60 5.85 3.00 -7.12
N ARG A 61 6.31 2.64 -8.33
CA ARG A 61 6.66 3.63 -9.36
C ARG A 61 5.43 4.40 -9.81
N GLN A 62 5.62 5.66 -10.20
CA GLN A 62 4.53 6.51 -10.70
C GLN A 62 3.75 5.88 -11.87
N LEU A 63 4.44 5.13 -12.75
CA LEU A 63 3.81 4.45 -13.89
C LEU A 63 2.91 3.27 -13.46
N GLU A 64 3.10 2.73 -12.26
CA GLU A 64 2.36 1.56 -11.76
C GLU A 64 1.14 1.96 -10.92
N ILE A 65 0.95 3.24 -10.61
CA ILE A 65 -0.19 3.69 -9.79
C ILE A 65 -1.51 3.34 -10.47
N GLU A 66 -1.65 3.64 -11.77
CA GLU A 66 -2.90 3.40 -12.50
C GLU A 66 -3.23 1.91 -12.52
N ASN A 67 -2.22 1.07 -12.77
CA ASN A 67 -2.35 -0.38 -12.68
C ASN A 67 -2.85 -0.83 -11.30
N ALA A 68 -2.26 -0.29 -10.22
CA ALA A 68 -2.66 -0.62 -8.85
C ALA A 68 -4.09 -0.19 -8.51
N LEU A 69 -4.48 1.03 -8.90
CA LEU A 69 -5.82 1.58 -8.60
C LEU A 69 -6.93 0.85 -9.35
N GLU A 70 -6.67 0.37 -10.56
CA GLU A 70 -7.67 -0.28 -11.41
C GLU A 70 -7.84 -1.77 -11.10
N ARG A 71 -6.75 -2.46 -10.73
CA ARG A 71 -6.74 -3.93 -10.64
C ARG A 71 -6.69 -4.49 -9.24
N ALA A 72 -6.29 -3.69 -8.24
CA ALA A 72 -6.19 -4.16 -6.86
C ALA A 72 -7.40 -3.73 -6.02
N PHE A 73 -7.74 -4.56 -5.04
CA PHE A 73 -8.89 -4.34 -4.16
C PHE A 73 -8.59 -3.22 -3.16
N GLU A 74 -9.29 -2.08 -3.32
CA GLU A 74 -9.24 -0.92 -2.42
C GLU A 74 -7.82 -0.54 -2.00
N LEU A 75 -6.93 -0.41 -2.99
CA LEU A 75 -5.51 -0.18 -2.76
C LEU A 75 -5.11 1.25 -3.13
N PRO A 76 -5.09 2.20 -2.18
CA PRO A 76 -4.50 3.49 -2.46
C PRO A 76 -3.00 3.33 -2.71
N ALA A 77 -2.50 4.04 -3.71
CA ALA A 77 -1.10 3.97 -4.13
C ALA A 77 -0.47 5.36 -4.22
N ILE A 78 0.82 5.44 -3.86
CA ILE A 78 1.67 6.63 -4.02
C ILE A 78 2.86 6.26 -4.90
N GLY A 79 3.09 7.08 -5.93
CA GLY A 79 4.20 6.92 -6.86
C GLY A 79 5.44 7.68 -6.44
N TYR A 80 6.60 7.08 -6.66
CA TYR A 80 7.86 7.81 -6.78
C TYR A 80 8.29 7.91 -8.26
N GLN A 81 9.11 8.93 -8.58
CA GLN A 81 9.70 9.11 -9.91
C GLN A 81 11.14 8.57 -9.91
N ASP A 82 11.52 7.90 -10.99
CA ASP A 82 12.90 7.44 -11.17
C ASP A 82 13.87 8.63 -11.13
N GLY A 83 14.95 8.51 -10.36
CA GLY A 83 15.98 9.54 -10.22
C GLY A 83 15.66 10.69 -9.25
N LYS A 84 14.51 10.64 -8.55
CA LYS A 84 14.19 11.53 -7.43
C LYS A 84 13.75 10.66 -6.25
N GLY A 85 14.41 10.77 -5.09
CA GLY A 85 13.90 10.16 -3.85
C GLY A 85 12.42 10.55 -3.60
N PRO A 86 11.65 9.77 -2.83
CA PRO A 86 10.20 9.93 -2.70
C PRO A 86 9.88 11.39 -2.36
N ARG A 87 9.38 12.13 -3.35
CA ARG A 87 9.15 13.57 -3.20
C ARG A 87 7.98 13.71 -2.24
N HIS A 88 8.17 14.47 -1.15
CA HIS A 88 7.08 15.12 -0.43
C HIS A 88 6.36 16.07 -1.41
N SER A 89 5.46 15.55 -2.24
CA SER A 89 4.67 16.38 -3.14
C SER A 89 3.47 16.92 -2.38
N ASN A 90 3.58 18.17 -1.93
CA ASN A 90 2.51 18.92 -1.29
C ASN A 90 1.47 19.43 -2.33
N ARG A 91 1.28 18.72 -3.46
CA ARG A 91 0.31 19.09 -4.49
C ARG A 91 -0.80 18.04 -4.57
N PRO A 92 -2.05 18.39 -4.30
CA PRO A 92 -3.16 17.45 -4.40
C PRO A 92 -3.42 17.13 -5.87
N GLY A 93 -3.33 15.84 -6.23
CA GLY A 93 -3.88 15.33 -7.49
C GLY A 93 -5.41 15.27 -7.42
N PRO A 94 -6.11 15.28 -8.56
CA PRO A 94 -7.54 15.55 -8.64
C PRO A 94 -8.46 14.45 -8.04
N ASN A 95 -7.91 13.34 -7.55
CA ASN A 95 -8.73 12.19 -7.11
C ASN A 95 -8.18 11.47 -5.87
N ARG A 96 -7.80 12.21 -4.81
CA ARG A 96 -7.43 11.61 -3.52
C ARG A 96 -8.55 11.75 -2.49
N PRO A 97 -8.95 10.67 -1.78
CA PRO A 97 -9.55 10.82 -0.47
C PRO A 97 -8.57 11.58 0.45
N GLY A 98 -9.08 12.39 1.37
CA GLY A 98 -8.31 13.34 2.21
C GLY A 98 -7.08 12.73 2.92
N PRO A 99 -6.16 13.55 3.47
CA PRO A 99 -4.82 13.12 3.87
C PRO A 99 -4.81 12.37 5.21
N TRP A 100 -5.46 11.21 5.27
CA TRP A 100 -5.49 10.29 6.41
C TRP A 100 -4.08 9.76 6.76
N TRP A 101 -3.13 9.78 5.81
CA TRP A 101 -1.74 9.34 6.04
C TRP A 101 -0.99 10.20 7.08
N ARG A 102 -1.47 11.40 7.41
CA ARG A 102 -0.91 12.23 8.50
C ARG A 102 -1.20 11.65 9.87
N GLU A 103 -2.25 10.85 10.00
CA GLU A 103 -2.69 10.21 11.24
C GLU A 103 -1.86 8.95 11.57
N LEU A 104 -1.04 8.47 10.64
CA LEU A 104 -0.14 7.32 10.84
C LEU A 104 1.13 7.65 11.63
N TRP A 105 1.45 8.94 11.81
CA TRP A 105 2.69 9.41 12.45
C TRP A 105 2.43 10.44 13.57
N SER A 106 1.20 10.47 14.08
CA SER A 106 0.74 11.32 15.19
C SER A 106 0.34 10.45 16.38
#